data_AF-A0A1F5VY73-F1
#
_entry.id   AF-A0A1F5VY73-F1
#
_cell.length_a   1.000
_cell.length_b   1.000
_cell.length_c   1.000
_cell.angle_alpha   90.00
_cell.angle_beta   90.00
_cell.angle_gamma   90.00
#
_symmetry.space_group_name_H-M   'P 1'
#
loop_
_entity.id
_entity.type
_entity.pdbx_description
1 polymer ?
#
loop_
_entity_poly.entity_id
_entity_poly.type
_entity_poly.pdbx_seq_one_letter_code
_entity_poly.pdbx_strand_id
1 'polypeptide(L)' 'MTPIEIQRAGWEALKNQLGLVGALRFLLQYEKGEGDYTTLRRELFKDETVENLIERMKKEGKI' A
#
# COMPACT_ATOMS: atom_id res chain seq x y z
N MET A 1 -15.05 -15.64 -18.07
CA MET A 1 -13.99 -14.82 -17.46
C MET A 1 -13.04 -15.74 -16.73
N THR A 2 -11.74 -15.60 -16.93
CA THR A 2 -10.69 -16.28 -16.16
C THR A 2 -10.62 -15.72 -14.74
N PRO A 3 -10.00 -16.42 -13.76
CA PRO A 3 -9.83 -15.89 -12.41
C PRO A 3 -9.17 -14.51 -12.37
N ILE A 4 -8.18 -14.28 -13.24
CA ILE A 4 -7.49 -12.99 -13.38
C ILE A 4 -8.43 -11.90 -13.89
N GLU A 5 -9.28 -12.23 -14.87
CA GLU A 5 -10.28 -11.29 -15.39
C GLU A 5 -11.33 -10.92 -14.33
N ILE A 6 -11.73 -11.86 -13.49
CA ILE A 6 -12.65 -11.62 -12.37
C ILE A 6 -12.00 -10.71 -11.33
N GLN A 7 -10.75 -10.99 -10.93
CA GLN A 7 -10.00 -10.15 -10.00
C GLN A 7 -9.86 -8.71 -10.51
N ARG A 8 -9.50 -8.56 -11.79
CA ARG A 8 -9.36 -7.23 -12.41
C ARG A 8 -10.68 -6.48 -12.43
N ALA A 9 -11.77 -7.13 -12.83
CA ALA A 9 -13.09 -6.51 -12.85
C ALA A 9 -13.56 -6.09 -11.45
N GLY A 10 -13.34 -6.94 -10.44
CA GLY A 10 -13.66 -6.62 -9.04
C GLY A 10 -12.84 -5.44 -8.51
N TRP A 11 -11.54 -5.40 -8.82
CA TRP A 11 -10.67 -4.29 -8.44
C TRP A 11 -11.12 -2.96 -9.06
N GLU A 12 -11.42 -2.93 -10.35
CA GLU A 12 -11.92 -1.72 -11.01
C GLU A 12 -13.27 -1.26 -10.43
N ALA A 13 -14.19 -2.19 -10.17
CA ALA A 13 -15.48 -1.87 -9.55
C ALA A 13 -15.30 -1.25 -8.15
N LEU A 14 -14.43 -1.82 -7.31
CA LEU A 14 -14.13 -1.30 -5.98
C LEU A 14 -13.49 0.09 -6.04
N LYS A 15 -12.49 0.29 -6.90
CA LYS A 15 -11.86 1.61 -7.09
C LYS A 15 -12.84 2.67 -7.55
N ASN A 16 -13.71 2.33 -8.51
CA ASN A 16 -14.69 3.27 -9.06
C ASN A 16 -15.70 3.72 -7.99
N GLN A 17 -16.12 2.80 -7.11
CA GLN A 17 -17.14 3.10 -6.11
C GLN A 17 -16.59 3.72 -4.83
N LEU A 18 -15.39 3.29 -4.39
CA LEU A 18 -14.85 3.61 -3.06
C LEU A 18 -13.61 4.51 -3.11
N GLY A 19 -13.08 4.77 -4.31
CA GLY A 19 -11.73 5.31 -4.49
C GLY A 19 -10.64 4.33 -4.07
N LEU A 20 -9.38 4.65 -4.39
CA LEU A 20 -8.24 3.77 -4.12
C LEU A 20 -8.11 3.38 -2.63
N VAL A 21 -8.24 4.36 -1.74
CA VAL A 21 -8.10 4.16 -0.28
C VAL A 21 -9.24 3.28 0.26
N GLY A 22 -10.47 3.52 -0.17
CA GLY A 22 -11.63 2.73 0.26
C GLY A 22 -11.58 1.30 -0.26
N ALA A 23 -11.19 1.11 -1.52
CA ALA A 23 -11.00 -0.21 -2.13
C ALA A 23 -9.95 -1.05 -1.39
N LEU A 24 -8.79 -0.47 -1.06
CA LEU A 24 -7.74 -1.16 -0.30
C LEU A 24 -8.21 -1.56 1.10
N ARG A 25 -8.87 -0.64 1.82
CA ARG A 25 -9.41 -0.94 3.15
C ARG A 25 -10.47 -2.04 3.12
N PHE A 26 -11.32 -2.06 2.09
CA PHE A 26 -12.31 -3.13 1.90
C PHE A 26 -11.63 -4.48 1.75
N LEU A 27 -10.61 -4.59 0.89
CA LEU A 27 -9.86 -5.84 0.70
C LEU A 27 -9.21 -6.33 2.00
N LEU A 28 -8.60 -5.42 2.77
CA LEU A 28 -7.95 -5.73 4.06
C LEU A 28 -8.91 -6.22 5.15
N GLN A 29 -10.24 -6.06 4.99
CA GLN A 29 -11.21 -6.65 5.92
C GLN A 29 -11.34 -8.16 5.75
N TYR A 30 -11.11 -8.67 4.54
CA TYR A 30 -11.27 -10.08 4.19
C TYR A 30 -9.91 -10.79 4.08
N GLU A 31 -8.90 -10.09 3.59
CA GLU A 31 -7.52 -10.54 3.62
C GLU A 31 -6.82 -9.91 4.80
N LYS A 32 -6.78 -10.64 5.93
CA LYS A 32 -5.89 -10.28 7.03
C LYS A 32 -4.46 -10.34 6.49
N GLY A 33 -3.87 -9.18 6.25
CA GLY A 33 -2.44 -9.09 6.01
C GLY A 33 -1.69 -9.81 7.13
N GLU A 34 -0.61 -10.50 6.77
CA GLU A 34 0.25 -11.20 7.71
C GLU A 34 1.46 -10.35 8.08
N GLY A 35 2.00 -10.59 9.28
CA GLY A 35 3.21 -9.94 9.78
C GLY A 35 2.96 -8.75 10.71
N ASP A 36 4.03 -8.33 11.39
CA ASP A 36 4.03 -7.16 12.28
C ASP A 36 4.79 -6.02 11.60
N TYR A 37 4.06 -5.11 10.96
CA TYR A 37 4.65 -3.93 10.34
C TYR A 37 5.38 -3.03 11.35
N THR A 38 5.00 -3.05 12.63
CA THR A 38 5.68 -2.27 13.67
C THR A 38 7.09 -2.79 13.93
N THR A 39 7.26 -4.11 13.88
CA THR A 39 8.58 -4.75 13.99
C THR A 39 9.35 -4.59 12.68
N LEU A 40 8.73 -4.87 11.53
CA LEU A 40 9.37 -4.73 10.22
C LEU A 40 9.85 -3.29 9.94
N ARG A 41 9.02 -2.27 10.24
CA ARG A 41 9.38 -0.86 10.04
C ARG A 41 10.61 -0.47 10.85
N ARG A 42 10.77 -1.00 12.07
CA ARG A 42 11.94 -0.71 12.90
C ARG A 42 13.23 -1.21 12.26
N GLU A 43 13.21 -2.39 11.65
CA GLU A 43 14.37 -2.91 10.92
C GLU A 43 14.63 -2.16 9.60
N LEU A 44 13.59 -1.90 8.81
CA LEU A 44 13.72 -1.20 7.53
C LEU A 44 14.30 0.21 7.66
N PHE A 45 14.00 0.90 8.76
CA PHE A 45 14.35 2.31 8.98
C PHE A 45 15.27 2.50 10.20
N LYS A 46 15.99 1.46 10.62
CA LYS A 46 16.77 1.45 11.86
C LYS A 46 17.73 2.64 12.03
N ASP A 47 18.31 3.10 10.93
CA ASP A 47 19.29 4.19 10.89
C ASP A 47 18.79 5.39 10.04
N GLU A 48 17.50 5.41 9.71
CA GLU A 48 16.91 6.44 8.86
C GLU A 48 16.12 7.44 9.71
N THR A 49 16.32 8.73 9.43
CA THR A 49 15.49 9.80 10.02
C THR A 49 14.45 10.28 9.02
N VAL A 50 13.38 10.90 9.51
CA VAL A 50 12.36 11.49 8.64
C VAL A 50 12.97 12.58 7.75
N GLU A 51 13.88 13.36 8.31
CA GLU A 51 14.61 14.42 7.60
C GLU A 51 15.43 13.86 6.45
N ASN A 52 16.23 12.81 6.70
CA ASN A 52 17.04 12.15 5.67
C ASN A 52 16.17 11.53 4.57
N LEU A 53 15.04 10.92 4.95
CA LEU A 53 14.07 10.36 4.02
C LEU A 53 13.48 11.44 3.11
N ILE A 54 13.08 12.58 3.67
CA ILE A 54 12.53 13.71 2.90
C ILE A 54 13.57 14.27 1.94
N GLU A 55 14.82 14.47 2.38
CA GLU A 55 15.89 14.98 1.52
C GLU A 55 16.19 14.03 0.36
N ARG A 56 16.18 12.72 0.61
CA ARG A 56 16.29 11.71 -0.46
C ARG A 56 15.14 11.81 -1.46
N MET A 57 13.90 11.93 -0.99
CA MET A 57 12.73 12.01 -1.88
C MET A 57 12.75 13.26 -2.78
N LYS A 58 13.18 14.41 -2.25
CA LYS A 58 13.38 15.64 -3.06
C LYS A 58 14.47 15.45 -4.11
N LYS A 59 15.61 14.85 -3.74
CA LYS A 59 16.72 14.57 -4.66
C LYS A 59 16.30 13.63 -5.80
N GLU A 60 15.43 12.67 -5.51
CA GLU A 60 14.88 11.73 -6.49
C GLU A 60 13.68 12.28 -7.29
N GLY A 61 13.22 13.50 -6.99
CA GLY A 61 12.07 14.12 -7.66
C GLY A 61 10.73 13.42 -7.41
N LYS A 62 10.60 12.72 -6.27
CA LYS A 62 9.36 12.03 -5.87
C LYS A 62 8.38 12.96 -5.16
N ILE A 63 8.88 14.06 -4.59
CA ILE A 63 8.15 15.20 -4.02
C ILE A 63 8.91 16.49 -4.32
#